data_AF-G4YVB5-F1
#
_entry.id   AF-G4YVB5-F1
#
_cell.length_a   1.000
_cell.length_b   1.000
_cell.length_c   1.000
_cell.angle_alpha   90.00
_cell.angle_beta   90.00
_cell.angle_gamma   90.00
#
_symmetry.space_group_name_H-M   'P 1'
#
loop_
_entity.id
_entity.type
_entity.pdbx_description
1 polymer ?
#
loop_
_entity_poly.entity_id
_entity_poly.type
_entity_poly.pdbx_seq_one_letter_code
_entity_poly.pdbx_strand_id
1 'polypeptide(L)'
;GGVPEIFTTDPASKTTELVLNKRLGFVKLAMRQGAELVLTFAFGENMWNPPTAVIRFFRALGISMIIFWGKFWWMPKAPSKGKRFGLVYGKPISTKLTENPTDEEVPAIHSQYIAELERIFKQYKAEFGYEEGETLAII
;
A
#
# COMPACT_ATOMS: atom_id res chain seq x y z
N GLY A 1 0.29 4.34 -2.86
CA GLY A 1 1.17 4.23 -4.04
C GLY A 1 1.89 5.54 -4.35
N GLY A 2 3.21 5.63 -4.12
CA GLY A 2 4.02 6.72 -4.68
C GLY A 2 5.42 6.89 -4.05
N VAL A 3 6.20 7.82 -4.59
CA VAL A 3 7.57 8.15 -4.14
C VAL A 3 7.70 8.32 -2.61
N PRO A 4 6.78 8.99 -1.89
CA PRO A 4 6.87 9.10 -0.44
C PRO A 4 6.81 7.76 0.30
N GLU A 5 6.03 6.81 -0.23
CA GLU A 5 5.80 5.49 0.40
C GLU A 5 7.06 4.62 0.33
N ILE A 6 7.80 4.67 -0.79
CA ILE A 6 9.09 3.97 -0.99
C ILE A 6 10.10 4.34 0.11
N PHE A 7 10.03 5.57 0.61
CA PHE A 7 10.96 6.06 1.63
C PHE A 7 10.53 5.79 3.06
N THR A 8 9.25 5.46 3.26
CA THR A 8 8.69 5.15 4.58
C THR A 8 8.69 3.66 4.84
N THR A 9 8.73 2.83 3.80
CA THR A 9 8.78 1.37 3.95
C THR A 9 10.09 0.90 4.57
N ASP A 10 10.05 0.41 5.80
CA ASP A 10 11.15 -0.27 6.47
C ASP A 10 10.95 -1.80 6.42
N PRO A 11 11.82 -2.57 5.72
CA PRO A 11 11.73 -4.03 5.66
C PRO A 11 11.86 -4.74 7.03
N ALA A 12 12.42 -4.06 8.03
CA ALA A 12 12.61 -4.60 9.39
C ALA A 12 11.46 -4.21 10.35
N SER A 13 10.57 -3.30 9.95
CA SER A 13 9.44 -2.88 10.76
C SER A 13 8.32 -3.92 10.75
N LYS A 14 7.67 -4.10 11.91
CA LYS A 14 6.43 -4.89 12.03
C LYS A 14 5.19 -4.11 11.56
N THR A 15 5.32 -2.81 11.31
CA THR A 15 4.24 -1.94 10.85
C THR A 15 4.38 -1.69 9.36
N THR A 16 3.35 -2.03 8.59
CA THR A 16 3.24 -1.64 7.19
C THR A 16 2.60 -0.26 7.12
N GLU A 17 3.30 0.72 6.54
CA GLU A 17 2.84 2.10 6.46
C GLU A 17 2.35 2.44 5.06
N LEU A 18 1.09 2.88 4.93
CA LEU A 18 0.49 3.30 3.66
C LEU A 18 0.16 4.78 3.67
N VAL A 19 0.66 5.51 2.67
CA VAL A 19 0.41 6.96 2.54
C VAL A 19 -0.89 7.20 1.79
N LEU A 20 -2.01 7.18 2.49
CA LEU A 20 -3.36 7.32 1.91
C LEU A 20 -4.25 8.34 2.62
N ASN A 21 -3.95 8.74 3.86
CA ASN A 21 -4.85 9.55 4.68
C ASN A 21 -5.15 10.91 4.04
N LYS A 22 -4.13 11.57 3.48
CA LYS A 22 -4.25 12.86 2.80
C LYS A 22 -4.58 12.76 1.30
N ARG A 23 -4.67 11.54 0.75
CA ARG A 23 -4.83 11.32 -0.70
C ARG A 23 -6.29 11.11 -1.06
N LEU A 24 -7.00 12.20 -1.32
CA LEU A 24 -8.41 12.16 -1.71
C LEU A 24 -8.65 12.24 -3.24
N GLY A 25 -7.60 12.52 -4.02
CA GLY A 25 -7.72 12.80 -5.46
C GLY A 25 -8.29 11.63 -6.28
N PHE A 26 -7.97 10.39 -5.93
CA PHE A 26 -8.49 9.21 -6.63
C PHE A 26 -10.00 9.02 -6.40
N VAL A 27 -10.48 9.35 -5.19
CA VAL A 27 -11.91 9.32 -4.86
C VAL A 27 -12.64 10.43 -5.62
N LYS A 28 -12.09 11.65 -5.63
CA LYS A 28 -12.62 12.77 -6.44
C LYS A 28 -12.73 12.41 -7.92
N LEU A 29 -11.73 11.73 -8.47
CA LEU A 29 -11.73 11.27 -9.85
C LEU A 29 -12.80 10.20 -10.11
N ALA A 30 -12.91 9.20 -9.23
CA ALA A 30 -13.90 8.14 -9.38
C ALA A 30 -15.33 8.69 -9.34
N MET A 31 -15.64 9.59 -8.40
CA MET A 31 -16.95 10.24 -8.32
C MET A 31 -17.28 11.06 -9.59
N ARG A 32 -16.31 11.79 -10.15
CA ARG A 32 -16.51 12.55 -11.39
C ARG A 32 -16.79 11.67 -12.61
N GLN A 33 -16.29 10.45 -12.60
CA GLN A 33 -16.49 9.49 -13.68
C GLN A 33 -17.64 8.50 -13.39
N GLY A 34 -18.24 8.55 -12.20
CA GLY A 34 -19.21 7.55 -11.74
C GLY A 34 -18.62 6.13 -11.69
N ALA A 35 -17.32 6.01 -11.45
CA ALA A 35 -16.60 4.74 -11.46
C ALA A 35 -16.63 4.08 -10.07
N GLU A 36 -16.67 2.75 -10.05
CA GLU A 36 -16.54 2.00 -8.80
C GLU A 36 -15.08 1.94 -8.34
N LEU A 37 -14.85 2.18 -7.06
CA LEU A 37 -13.54 2.08 -6.44
C LEU A 37 -13.32 0.65 -5.96
N VAL A 38 -12.38 -0.06 -6.58
CA VAL A 38 -11.96 -1.39 -6.14
C VAL A 38 -10.70 -1.28 -5.32
N LEU A 39 -10.81 -1.57 -4.02
CA LEU A 39 -9.65 -1.70 -3.16
C LEU A 39 -8.76 -2.86 -3.62
N THR A 40 -7.47 -2.62 -3.69
CA THR A 40 -6.46 -3.65 -3.96
C THR A 40 -5.32 -3.51 -2.96
N PHE A 41 -4.96 -4.59 -2.29
CA PHE A 41 -3.82 -4.64 -1.37
C PHE A 41 -2.83 -5.74 -1.78
N ALA A 42 -1.55 -5.37 -1.89
CA ALA A 42 -0.47 -6.29 -2.26
C ALA A 42 0.30 -6.73 -1.01
N PHE A 43 0.14 -8.00 -0.63
CA PHE A 43 0.89 -8.58 0.48
C PHE A 43 2.30 -9.00 0.03
N GLY A 44 3.29 -8.82 0.91
CA GLY A 44 4.66 -9.29 0.68
C GLY A 44 5.53 -8.36 -0.17
N GLU A 45 5.08 -7.14 -0.48
CA GLU A 45 5.87 -6.16 -1.26
C GLU A 45 7.21 -5.80 -0.60
N ASN A 46 7.23 -5.70 0.74
CA ASN A 46 8.41 -5.32 1.53
C ASN A 46 9.57 -6.32 1.45
N MET A 47 9.33 -7.53 0.92
CA MET A 47 10.30 -8.63 0.92
C MET A 47 11.46 -8.41 -0.06
N TRP A 48 11.25 -7.57 -1.06
CA TRP A 48 12.24 -7.20 -2.07
C TRP A 48 12.83 -5.82 -1.85
N ASN A 49 12.40 -5.10 -0.81
CA ASN A 49 12.91 -3.77 -0.55
C ASN A 49 14.38 -3.83 -0.11
N PRO A 50 15.22 -2.94 -0.67
CA PRO A 50 16.61 -2.85 -0.29
C PRO A 50 16.73 -2.36 1.17
N PRO A 51 17.86 -2.62 1.86
CA PRO A 51 18.11 -2.09 3.19
C PRO A 51 17.98 -0.57 3.24
N THR A 52 17.47 -0.04 4.35
CA THR A 52 17.20 1.39 4.57
C THR A 52 18.42 2.29 4.31
N ALA A 53 19.64 1.81 4.57
CA ALA A 53 20.88 2.53 4.27
C ALA A 53 21.06 2.82 2.77
N VAL A 54 20.69 1.87 1.91
CA VAL A 54 20.79 2.02 0.45
C VAL A 54 19.72 2.98 -0.06
N ILE A 55 18.49 2.84 0.43
CA ILE A 55 17.40 3.79 0.13
C ILE A 55 17.83 5.22 0.48
N ARG A 56 18.43 5.42 1.66
CA ARG A 56 18.90 6.73 2.13
C ARG A 56 20.04 7.30 1.29
N PHE A 57 20.95 6.45 0.81
CA PHE A 57 22.04 6.86 -0.08
C PHE A 57 21.51 7.39 -1.42
N PHE A 58 20.62 6.65 -2.08
CA PHE A 58 20.01 7.10 -3.34
C PHE A 58 19.12 8.33 -3.15
N ARG A 59 18.42 8.43 -2.02
CA ARG A 59 17.67 9.65 -1.65
C ARG A 59 18.58 10.86 -1.51
N ALA A 60 19.75 10.72 -0.90
CA ALA A 60 20.72 11.82 -0.77
C ALA A 60 21.25 12.29 -2.14
N LEU A 61 21.28 11.41 -3.14
CA LEU A 61 21.64 11.73 -4.52
C LEU A 61 20.47 12.29 -5.35
N GLY A 62 19.25 12.35 -4.80
CA GLY A 62 18.06 12.78 -5.55
C GLY A 62 17.59 11.79 -6.60
N ILE A 63 18.03 10.53 -6.54
CA ILE A 63 17.70 9.50 -7.51
C ILE A 63 16.75 8.50 -6.87
N SER A 64 15.58 8.28 -7.49
CA SER A 64 14.64 7.22 -7.10
C SER A 64 14.89 5.97 -7.96
N MET A 65 15.86 5.13 -7.56
CA MET A 65 16.10 3.83 -8.21
C MET A 65 15.36 2.70 -7.48
N ILE A 66 14.63 1.89 -8.25
CA ILE A 66 14.06 0.61 -7.78
C ILE A 66 15.16 -0.44 -7.92
N ILE A 67 15.76 -0.86 -6.80
CA ILE A 67 16.84 -1.85 -6.78
C ILE A 67 16.27 -3.16 -6.25
N PHE A 68 16.27 -4.18 -7.10
CA PHE A 68 15.92 -5.54 -6.69
C PHE A 68 17.06 -6.13 -5.86
N TRP A 69 16.79 -6.48 -4.61
CA TRP A 69 17.76 -7.10 -3.72
C TRP A 69 17.47 -8.60 -3.54
N GLY A 70 18.50 -9.44 -3.56
CA GLY A 70 18.36 -10.86 -3.24
C GLY A 70 19.68 -11.63 -3.13
N LYS A 71 19.61 -12.96 -3.24
CA LYS A 71 20.70 -13.86 -2.83
C LYS A 71 21.93 -13.81 -3.77
N PHE A 72 21.76 -13.41 -5.04
CA PHE A 72 22.84 -13.33 -6.03
C PHE A 72 22.59 -12.20 -7.04
N TRP A 73 23.41 -11.15 -7.01
CA TRP A 73 23.47 -9.98 -7.93
C TRP A 73 22.14 -9.38 -8.41
N TRP A 74 21.40 -10.05 -9.30
CA TRP A 74 20.15 -9.61 -9.95
C TRP A 74 18.92 -10.47 -9.59
N MET A 75 19.07 -11.57 -8.83
CA MET A 75 17.94 -12.42 -8.46
C MET A 75 17.19 -11.84 -7.25
N PRO A 76 15.86 -11.67 -7.32
CA PRO A 76 15.06 -11.22 -6.19
C PRO A 76 15.15 -12.20 -5.03
N LYS A 77 15.15 -11.67 -3.80
CA LYS A 77 15.18 -12.48 -2.57
C LYS A 77 14.00 -13.45 -2.58
N ALA A 78 14.29 -14.74 -2.37
CA ALA A 78 13.25 -15.74 -2.17
C ALA A 78 12.44 -15.37 -0.91
N PRO A 79 11.12 -15.61 -0.92
CA PRO A 79 10.31 -15.37 0.24
C PRO A 79 10.84 -16.06 1.50
N SER A 80 10.87 -15.35 2.64
CA SER A 80 11.16 -15.98 3.92
C SER A 80 10.15 -17.09 4.17
N LYS A 81 10.58 -18.21 4.79
CA LYS A 81 9.70 -19.37 5.06
C LYS A 81 8.37 -18.91 5.65
N GLY A 82 7.27 -19.28 5.00
CA GLY A 82 5.90 -18.95 5.42
C GLY A 82 5.33 -17.63 4.87
N LYS A 83 6.18 -16.69 4.39
CA LYS A 83 5.70 -15.48 3.72
C LYS A 83 5.47 -15.74 2.23
N ARG A 84 4.39 -15.19 1.70
CA ARG A 84 4.02 -15.31 0.28
C ARG A 84 3.56 -13.96 -0.25
N PHE A 85 3.78 -13.76 -1.54
CA PHE A 85 3.27 -12.61 -2.26
C PHE A 85 1.89 -12.91 -2.81
N GLY A 86 0.99 -11.94 -2.74
CA GLY A 86 -0.28 -12.03 -3.43
C GLY A 86 -1.07 -10.75 -3.34
N LEU A 87 -2.03 -10.65 -4.25
CA LEU A 87 -2.89 -9.50 -4.41
C LEU A 87 -4.28 -9.88 -3.93
N VAL A 88 -4.84 -9.09 -3.02
CA VAL A 88 -6.21 -9.27 -2.56
C VAL A 88 -7.05 -8.09 -3.02
N TYR A 89 -8.15 -8.42 -3.68
CA TYR A 89 -9.16 -7.46 -4.10
C TYR A 89 -10.26 -7.37 -3.05
N GLY A 90 -10.64 -6.14 -2.73
CA GLY A 90 -11.75 -5.84 -1.85
C GLY A 90 -13.08 -5.76 -2.58
N LYS A 91 -14.12 -5.47 -1.78
CA LYS A 91 -15.44 -5.19 -2.34
C LYS A 91 -15.40 -3.89 -3.15
N PRO A 92 -16.03 -3.83 -4.33
CA PRO A 92 -16.24 -2.57 -5.05
C PRO A 92 -17.03 -1.59 -4.17
N ILE A 93 -16.58 -0.34 -4.12
CA ILE A 93 -17.28 0.77 -3.48
C ILE A 93 -17.89 1.61 -4.59
N SER A 94 -19.19 1.50 -4.76
CA SER A 94 -19.92 2.26 -5.79
C SER A 94 -19.89 3.75 -5.43
N THR A 95 -19.57 4.59 -6.41
CA THR A 95 -19.62 6.04 -6.25
C THR A 95 -20.75 6.62 -7.10
N LYS A 96 -21.34 7.73 -6.64
CA LYS A 96 -22.34 8.46 -7.41
C LYS A 96 -21.62 9.38 -8.41
N LEU A 97 -22.13 9.42 -9.65
CA LEU A 97 -21.66 10.39 -10.65
C LEU A 97 -21.97 11.81 -10.17
N THR A 98 -20.93 12.56 -9.83
CA THR A 98 -21.02 13.94 -9.34
C THR A 98 -19.89 14.77 -9.96
N GLU A 99 -20.23 15.77 -10.78
CA GLU A 99 -19.24 16.63 -11.46
C GLU A 99 -18.36 17.43 -10.48
N ASN A 100 -18.99 17.96 -9.43
CA ASN A 100 -18.33 18.71 -8.36
C ASN A 100 -18.58 18.02 -7.02
N PRO A 101 -17.82 16.96 -6.70
CA PRO A 101 -17.96 16.27 -5.42
C PRO A 101 -17.63 17.23 -4.28
N THR A 102 -18.51 17.27 -3.28
CA THR A 102 -18.35 18.15 -2.12
C THR A 102 -17.21 17.66 -1.22
N ASP A 103 -16.64 18.59 -0.44
CA ASP A 103 -15.56 18.25 0.50
C ASP A 103 -16.04 17.41 1.69
N GLU A 104 -17.33 17.13 1.81
CA GLU A 104 -17.93 16.23 2.82
C GLU A 104 -18.16 14.80 2.28
N GLU A 105 -18.59 14.66 1.02
CA GLU A 105 -18.84 13.35 0.40
C GLU A 105 -17.54 12.57 0.15
N VAL A 106 -16.47 13.27 -0.22
CA VAL A 106 -15.19 12.64 -0.58
C VAL A 106 -14.53 11.95 0.62
N PRO A 107 -14.41 12.59 1.81
CA PRO A 107 -13.93 11.91 3.01
C PRO A 107 -14.80 10.74 3.46
N ALA A 108 -16.12 10.80 3.23
CA ALA A 108 -17.02 9.72 3.60
C ALA A 108 -16.74 8.44 2.79
N ILE A 109 -16.57 8.56 1.48
CA ILE A 109 -16.19 7.43 0.62
C ILE A 109 -14.75 6.97 0.90
N HIS A 110 -13.83 7.91 1.12
CA HIS A 110 -12.45 7.58 1.48
C HIS A 110 -12.35 6.82 2.81
N SER A 111 -13.18 7.17 3.79
CA SER A 111 -13.25 6.46 5.07
C SER A 111 -13.75 5.02 4.90
N GLN A 112 -14.70 4.79 3.99
CA GLN A 112 -15.14 3.42 3.64
C GLN A 112 -14.00 2.62 2.97
N TYR A 113 -13.24 3.27 2.10
CA TYR A 113 -12.06 2.66 1.47
C TYR A 113 -11.00 2.25 2.51
N ILE A 114 -10.71 3.14 3.46
CA ILE A 114 -9.77 2.88 4.57
C ILE A 114 -10.26 1.70 5.42
N ALA A 115 -11.53 1.70 5.83
CA ALA A 115 -12.08 0.63 6.67
C ALA A 115 -12.03 -0.74 5.98
N GLU A 116 -12.29 -0.79 4.67
CA GLU A 116 -12.16 -2.03 3.89
C GLU A 116 -10.69 -2.48 3.79
N LEU A 117 -9.74 -1.55 3.72
CA LEU A 117 -8.31 -1.83 3.69
C LEU A 117 -7.84 -2.46 4.99
N GLU A 118 -8.22 -1.88 6.13
CA GLU A 118 -7.95 -2.45 7.45
C GLU A 118 -8.58 -3.85 7.61
N ARG A 119 -9.81 -4.02 7.11
CA ARG A 119 -10.53 -5.30 7.15
C ARG A 119 -9.79 -6.39 6.37
N ILE A 120 -9.38 -6.11 5.12
CA ILE A 120 -8.65 -7.06 4.28
C ILE A 120 -7.29 -7.39 4.87
N PHE A 121 -6.56 -6.38 5.35
CA PHE A 121 -5.29 -6.61 6.02
C PHE A 121 -5.48 -7.56 7.21
N LYS A 122 -6.42 -7.26 8.11
CA LYS A 122 -6.69 -8.11 9.28
C LYS A 122 -7.12 -9.52 8.90
N GLN A 123 -7.95 -9.67 7.87
CA GLN A 123 -8.47 -10.97 7.44
C GLN A 123 -7.37 -11.86 6.83
N TYR A 124 -6.52 -11.29 5.97
CA TYR A 124 -5.59 -12.09 5.16
C TYR A 124 -4.13 -12.05 5.64
N LYS A 125 -3.77 -11.20 6.62
CA LYS A 125 -2.37 -11.09 7.10
C LYS A 125 -1.77 -12.44 7.50
N ALA A 126 -2.50 -13.27 8.24
CA ALA A 126 -2.04 -14.59 8.67
C ALA A 126 -1.84 -15.54 7.47
N GLU A 127 -2.71 -15.43 6.46
CA GLU A 127 -2.57 -16.20 5.23
C GLU A 127 -1.24 -15.87 4.54
N PHE A 128 -0.89 -14.59 4.43
CA PHE A 128 0.35 -14.15 3.78
C PHE A 128 1.62 -14.28 4.64
N GLY A 129 1.52 -14.89 5.82
CA GLY A 129 2.66 -15.17 6.70
C GLY A 129 3.06 -13.99 7.58
N TYR A 130 2.14 -13.06 7.83
CA TYR A 130 2.35 -11.99 8.80
C TYR A 130 1.99 -12.47 10.22
N GLU A 131 2.78 -12.07 11.21
CA GLU A 131 2.55 -12.36 12.64
C GLU A 131 1.37 -11.56 13.21
N GLU A 132 0.81 -12.00 14.34
CA GLU A 132 -0.27 -11.26 15.01
C GLU A 132 0.13 -9.82 15.38
N GLY A 133 1.39 -9.62 15.77
CA GLY A 133 1.96 -8.32 16.11
C GLY A 133 2.30 -7.43 14.91
N GLU A 134 2.19 -7.93 13.68
CA GLU A 134 2.32 -7.08 12.48
C GLU A 134 1.02 -6.31 12.25
N THR A 135 1.16 -4.99 12.08
CA THR A 135 0.06 -4.02 11.98
C THR A 135 0.15 -3.20 10.70
N LEU A 136 -0.95 -2.53 10.38
CA LEU A 136 -1.07 -1.61 9.26
C LEU A 136 -1.32 -0.22 9.81
N ALA A 137 -0.53 0.77 9.40
CA ALA A 137 -0.72 2.17 9.72
C ALA A 137 -1.02 2.96 8.44
N ILE A 138 -2.08 3.74 8.46
CA ILE A 138 -2.50 4.58 7.33
C ILE A 138 -2.15 6.03 7.68
N ILE A 139 -1.18 6.58 6.93
CA ILE A 139 -0.58 7.91 7.16
C ILE A 139 -0.88 8.90 6.03
#